data_AF-A0A3N5UA59-F1
#
_entry.id   AF-A0A3N5UA59-F1
#
_cell.length_a   1.000
_cell.length_b   1.000
_cell.length_c   1.000
_cell.angle_alpha   90.00
_cell.angle_beta   90.00
_cell.angle_gamma   90.00
#
_symmetry.space_group_name_H-M   'P 1'
#
loop_
_entity.id
_entity.type
_entity.pdbx_description
1 polymer ?
#
loop_
_entity_poly.entity_id
_entity_poly.type
_entity_poly.pdbx_seq_one_letter_code
_entity_poly.pdbx_strand_id
1 'polypeptide(L)'
;MDRFSEWYPNAVLVHTPVHASWLNQIEIYFSVIQRKVLTPNDFKDLETLEQKLLGFQSRYEKIAKPFKWKFTKEDLNRILSNLSEYNNFYTLKTAA
;
A
#
# COMPACT_ATOMS: atom_id res chain seq x y z
N MET A 1 24.61 -7.07 -9.70
CA MET A 1 23.45 -7.98 -9.79
C MET A 1 22.43 -7.53 -8.77
N ASP A 2 21.16 -7.55 -9.15
CA ASP A 2 20.05 -7.11 -8.30
C ASP A 2 19.72 -8.22 -7.30
N ARG A 3 19.97 -7.99 -6.01
CA ARG A 3 19.85 -9.01 -4.92
C ARG A 3 18.48 -9.68 -4.88
N PHE A 4 17.45 -8.98 -5.32
CA PHE A 4 16.08 -9.52 -5.37
C PHE A 4 15.96 -10.67 -6.39
N SER A 5 16.58 -10.53 -7.55
CA SER A 5 16.55 -11.53 -8.62
C SER A 5 17.31 -12.82 -8.26
N GLU A 6 18.32 -12.72 -7.40
CA GLU A 6 19.08 -13.87 -6.89
C GLU A 6 18.24 -14.70 -5.88
N TRP A 7 17.46 -14.04 -5.03
CA TRP A 7 16.62 -14.71 -4.03
C TRP A 7 15.31 -15.25 -4.63
N TYR A 8 14.77 -14.58 -5.65
CA TYR A 8 13.47 -14.90 -6.22
C TYR A 8 13.53 -14.91 -7.76
N PRO A 9 14.01 -16.01 -8.36
CA PRO A 9 14.27 -16.08 -9.81
C PRO A 9 13.01 -15.94 -10.68
N ASN A 10 11.83 -16.13 -10.10
CA ASN A 10 10.52 -16.03 -10.76
C ASN A 10 9.70 -14.80 -10.35
N ALA A 11 10.27 -13.87 -9.56
CA ALA A 11 9.58 -12.67 -9.13
C ALA A 11 10.02 -11.43 -9.94
N VAL A 12 9.08 -10.57 -10.29
CA VAL A 12 9.34 -9.29 -10.93
C VAL A 12 9.08 -8.17 -9.92
N LEU A 13 10.09 -7.35 -9.66
CA LEU A 13 9.93 -6.18 -8.81
C LEU A 13 9.20 -5.08 -9.59
N VAL A 14 8.07 -4.61 -9.06
CA VAL A 14 7.30 -3.50 -9.61
C VAL A 14 7.33 -2.35 -8.62
N HIS A 15 7.98 -1.25 -9.00
CA HIS A 15 7.99 -0.04 -8.20
C HIS A 15 6.68 0.74 -8.38
N THR A 16 6.02 1.08 -7.27
CA THR A 16 4.91 2.04 -7.30
C THR A 16 5.44 3.44 -7.57
N PRO A 17 4.69 4.29 -8.30
CA PRO A 17 5.03 5.71 -8.42
C PRO A 17 5.23 6.38 -7.05
N VAL A 18 6.03 7.44 -7.02
CA VAL A 18 6.23 8.25 -5.82
C VAL A 18 4.87 8.81 -5.36
N HIS A 19 4.61 8.77 -4.04
CA HIS A 19 3.32 9.11 -3.41
C HIS A 19 2.14 8.18 -3.75
N ALA A 20 2.38 7.04 -4.39
CA ALA A 20 1.34 6.04 -4.68
C ALA A 20 1.37 4.84 -3.74
N SER A 21 1.79 5.03 -2.48
CA SER A 21 1.79 3.95 -1.46
C SER A 21 0.38 3.39 -1.21
N TRP A 22 -0.67 4.17 -1.49
CA TRP A 22 -2.07 3.72 -1.43
C TRP A 22 -2.40 2.58 -2.42
N LEU A 23 -1.58 2.36 -3.46
CA LEU A 23 -1.69 1.20 -4.34
C LEU A 23 -1.09 -0.08 -3.72
N ASN A 24 -0.27 0.06 -2.67
CA ASN A 24 0.39 -1.06 -2.04
C ASN A 24 -0.53 -1.75 -1.04
N GLN A 25 -0.90 -3.01 -1.33
CA GLN A 25 -1.85 -3.77 -0.51
C GLN A 25 -1.34 -4.00 0.92
N ILE A 26 -0.01 -4.02 1.14
CA ILE A 26 0.54 -4.19 2.48
C ILE A 26 0.14 -3.05 3.42
N GLU A 27 -0.08 -1.84 2.90
CA GLU A 27 -0.49 -0.68 3.70
C GLU A 27 -1.89 -0.87 4.29
N ILE A 28 -2.77 -1.62 3.61
CA ILE A 28 -4.09 -1.98 4.13
C ILE A 28 -3.92 -2.89 5.34
N TYR A 29 -3.02 -3.87 5.27
CA TYR A 29 -2.74 -4.77 6.38
C TYR A 29 -2.14 -4.03 7.57
N PHE A 30 -1.18 -3.12 7.34
CA PHE A 30 -0.63 -2.26 8.40
C PHE A 30 -1.70 -1.36 9.04
N SER A 31 -2.64 -0.82 8.26
CA SER A 31 -3.78 -0.07 8.78
C SER A 31 -4.72 -0.93 9.65
N VAL A 32 -4.79 -2.23 9.41
CA VAL A 32 -5.54 -3.17 10.26
C VAL A 32 -4.77 -3.46 11.55
N ILE A 33 -3.46 -3.72 11.47
CA ILE A 33 -2.59 -3.90 12.64
C ILE A 33 -2.66 -2.67 13.55
N GLN A 34 -2.53 -1.47 12.99
CA GLN A 34 -2.59 -0.22 13.75
C GLN A 34 -3.85 -0.15 14.59
N ARG A 35 -5.01 -0.43 13.99
CA ARG A 35 -6.32 -0.33 14.65
C ARG A 35 -6.61 -1.47 15.62
N LYS A 36 -6.11 -2.68 15.37
CA LYS A 36 -6.48 -3.89 16.14
C LYS A 36 -5.44 -4.32 17.17
N VAL A 37 -4.19 -3.91 17.00
CA VAL A 37 -3.08 -4.31 17.86
C VAL A 37 -2.45 -3.07 18.50
N LEU A 38 -2.10 -2.06 17.70
CA LEU A 38 -1.31 -0.92 18.16
C LEU A 38 -2.14 0.26 18.68
N THR A 39 -3.44 0.08 18.88
CA THR A 39 -4.32 1.15 19.41
C THR A 39 -5.15 0.63 20.59
N PRO A 40 -4.92 1.12 21.83
CA PRO A 40 -3.81 2.01 22.21
C PRO A 40 -2.44 1.31 22.10
N ASN A 41 -1.38 2.08 21.86
CA ASN A 41 -0.02 1.56 21.75
C ASN A 41 0.64 1.44 23.13
N ASP A 42 0.06 0.60 23.99
CA ASP A 42 0.50 0.42 25.38
C ASP A 42 0.99 -1.02 25.59
N PHE A 43 2.31 -1.18 25.56
CA PHE A 43 2.99 -2.46 25.74
C PHE A 43 4.13 -2.29 26.75
N LYS A 44 4.29 -3.30 27.61
CA LYS A 44 5.29 -3.30 28.68
C LYS A 44 6.73 -3.31 28.15
N ASP A 45 6.96 -4.03 27.05
CA ASP A 45 8.26 -4.26 26.44
C ASP A 45 8.12 -4.69 24.97
N LEU A 46 9.25 -4.69 24.25
CA LEU A 46 9.29 -5.05 22.83
C LEU A 46 8.96 -6.52 22.57
N GLU A 47 9.31 -7.42 23.49
CA GLU A 47 9.00 -8.85 23.37
C GLU A 47 7.49 -9.08 23.40
N THR A 48 6.78 -8.41 24.31
CA THR A 48 5.31 -8.46 24.37
C THR A 48 4.68 -7.94 23.08
N LEU A 49 5.20 -6.85 22.52
CA LEU A 49 4.72 -6.29 21.26
C LEU A 49 4.93 -7.29 20.10
N GLU A 50 6.11 -7.90 20.00
CA GLU A 50 6.41 -8.91 18.98
C GLU A 50 5.45 -10.10 19.06
N GLN A 51 5.25 -10.66 20.25
CA GLN A 51 4.33 -11.78 20.45
C GLN A 51 2.89 -11.42 20.06
N LYS A 52 2.45 -10.18 20.36
CA LYS A 52 1.13 -9.69 19.97
C LYS A 52 0.98 -9.56 18.45
N LEU A 53 2.01 -9.06 17.76
CA LEU A 53 2.02 -8.93 16.30
C LEU A 53 2.01 -10.30 15.61
N LEU A 54 2.88 -11.22 16.01
CA LEU A 54 2.96 -12.58 15.44
C LEU A 54 1.70 -13.40 15.72
N GLY A 55 1.16 -13.28 16.94
CA GLY A 55 -0.11 -13.91 17.30
C GLY A 55 -1.29 -13.33 16.51
N PHE A 56 -1.31 -12.02 16.28
CA PHE A 56 -2.31 -11.38 15.43
C PHE A 56 -2.20 -11.87 13.98
N GLN A 57 -0.99 -11.92 13.40
CA GLN A 57 -0.75 -12.43 12.05
C GLN A 57 -1.33 -13.85 11.89
N SER A 58 -0.93 -14.77 12.77
CA SER A 58 -1.35 -16.17 12.73
C SER A 58 -2.87 -16.34 12.83
N ARG A 59 -3.55 -15.47 13.60
CA ARG A 59 -5.00 -15.46 13.72
C ARG A 59 -5.67 -14.82 12.50
N TYR A 60 -5.14 -13.70 12.03
CA TYR A 60 -5.70 -12.94 10.93
C TYR A 60 -5.65 -13.75 9.63
N GLU A 61 -4.55 -14.44 9.36
CA GLU A 61 -4.39 -15.32 8.20
C GLU A 61 -5.52 -16.36 8.07
N LYS A 62 -5.93 -16.97 9.19
CA LYS A 62 -7.00 -17.98 9.22
C LYS A 62 -8.39 -17.45 8.86
N ILE A 63 -8.63 -16.16 9.07
CA ILE A 63 -9.94 -15.52 8.87
C ILE A 63 -9.92 -14.47 7.75
N ALA A 64 -8.75 -14.21 7.18
CA ALA A 64 -8.55 -13.19 6.18
C ALA A 64 -9.38 -13.53 4.95
N LYS A 65 -10.05 -12.51 4.43
CA LYS A 65 -10.71 -12.57 3.13
C LYS A 65 -9.93 -11.70 2.17
N PRO A 66 -9.85 -12.06 0.88
CA PRO A 66 -9.22 -11.21 -0.12
C PRO A 66 -9.75 -9.78 -0.01
N PHE A 67 -8.83 -8.81 0.00
CA PHE A 67 -9.20 -7.41 -0.01
C PHE A 67 -9.97 -7.13 -1.30
N LYS A 68 -11.20 -6.60 -1.16
CA LYS A 68 -11.97 -6.17 -2.32
C LYS A 68 -11.38 -4.87 -2.85
N TRP A 69 -10.63 -4.98 -3.93
CA TRP A 69 -10.14 -3.82 -4.67
C TRP A 69 -11.33 -3.01 -5.20
N LYS A 70 -11.37 -1.72 -4.85
CA LYS A 70 -12.36 -0.77 -5.36
C LYS A 70 -11.82 0.15 -6.46
N PHE A 71 -10.50 0.31 -6.58
CA PHE A 71 -9.87 1.10 -7.63
C PHE A 71 -9.63 0.21 -8.84
N THR A 72 -10.15 0.67 -9.95
CA THR A 72 -10.18 -0.06 -11.20
C THR A 72 -9.27 0.60 -12.24
N LYS A 73 -9.08 -0.05 -13.39
CA LYS A 73 -8.38 0.56 -14.52
C LYS A 73 -9.12 1.81 -15.01
N GLU A 74 -10.45 1.80 -14.91
CA GLU A 74 -11.32 2.91 -15.28
C GLU A 74 -11.08 4.11 -14.35
N ASP A 75 -10.90 3.88 -13.04
CA ASP A 75 -10.55 4.93 -12.09
C ASP A 75 -9.18 5.55 -12.40
N LEU A 76 -8.19 4.73 -12.76
CA LEU A 76 -6.87 5.21 -13.18
C LEU A 76 -6.97 6.09 -14.42
N ASN A 77 -7.66 5.60 -15.47
CA ASN A 77 -7.83 6.34 -16.71
C ASN A 77 -8.51 7.70 -16.50
N ARG A 78 -9.53 7.73 -15.61
CA ARG A 78 -10.22 8.97 -15.23
C ARG A 78 -9.30 9.96 -14.51
N ILE A 79 -8.42 9.50 -13.63
CA ILE A 79 -7.45 10.39 -12.96
C ILE A 79 -6.46 10.94 -14.00
N LEU A 80 -5.96 10.09 -14.88
CA LEU A 80 -4.99 10.50 -15.92
C LEU A 80 -5.60 11.51 -16.90
N SER A 81 -6.86 11.35 -17.31
CA SER A 81 -7.53 12.32 -18.18
C SER A 81 -7.64 13.69 -17.49
N ASN A 82 -8.07 13.72 -16.23
CA ASN A 82 -8.20 14.97 -15.47
C ASN A 82 -6.86 15.70 -15.30
N LEU A 83 -5.77 14.95 -15.07
CA LEU A 83 -4.42 15.52 -14.98
C LEU A 83 -3.95 16.09 -16.32
N SER A 84 -4.27 15.42 -17.43
CA SER A 84 -3.92 15.90 -18.77
C SER A 84 -4.65 17.21 -19.09
N GLU A 85 -5.94 17.31 -18.76
CA GLU A 85 -6.75 18.51 -18.95
C GLU A 85 -6.26 19.66 -18.06
N TYR A 86 -5.96 19.38 -16.79
CA TYR A 86 -5.39 20.35 -15.86
C TYR A 86 -4.05 20.89 -16.37
N ASN A 87 -3.11 20.01 -16.74
CA ASN A 87 -1.82 20.44 -17.27
C ASN A 87 -1.98 21.31 -18.52
N ASN A 88 -2.85 20.92 -19.44
CA ASN A 88 -3.09 21.68 -20.67
C ASN A 88 -3.68 23.07 -20.37
N PHE A 89 -4.64 23.16 -19.44
CA PHE A 89 -5.20 24.43 -18.97
C PHE A 89 -4.13 25.34 -18.34
N TYR A 90 -3.26 24.79 -17.49
CA TYR A 90 -2.19 25.56 -16.86
C TYR A 90 -1.14 26.02 -17.86
N THR A 91 -0.72 25.16 -18.80
CA THR A 91 0.21 25.53 -19.88
C THR A 91 -0.35 26.65 -20.76
N LEU A 92 -1.64 26.61 -21.10
CA LEU A 92 -2.28 27.69 -21.88
C LEU A 92 -2.39 29.00 -21.10
N LYS A 93 -2.49 28.95 -19.76
CA LYS A 93 -2.53 30.15 -18.91
C LYS A 93 -1.18 30.77 -18.62
N THR A 94 -0.09 30.01 -18.66
CA THR A 94 1.27 30.54 -18.46
C THR A 94 1.96 30.95 -19.77
N ALA A 95 1.41 30.55 -20.92
CA ALA A 95 1.91 30.93 -22.24
C ALA A 95 1.29 32.23 -22.81
N ALA A 96 0.42 32.90 -22.04
CA ALA A 96 -0.19 34.20 -22.34
C ALA A 96 0.32 35.27 -21.35
#